data_AF-A0AAN8JZS7-F1
#
_entry.id   AF-A0AAN8JZS7-F1
#
_cell.length_a   1.000
_cell.length_b   1.000
_cell.length_c   1.000
_cell.angle_alpha   90.00
_cell.angle_beta   90.00
_cell.angle_gamma   90.00
#
_symmetry.space_group_name_H-M   'P 1'
#
loop_
_entity.id
_entity.type
_entity.pdbx_description
1 polymer ?
#
loop_
_entity_poly.entity_id
_entity_poly.type
_entity_poly.pdbx_seq_one_letter_code
_entity_poly.pdbx_strand_id
1 'polypeptide(L)'
;MQSLGEDLVCILDQLDVKEVIGLGEGAGANVITRFAMAQPERVSGLCIIHCTGSTATVMESLKDQVINWKLEQIGMNPTAEAYLVLHRFGAIDKAENKEQLAKVIEAFQDSLRSKINPRNLKRFVQSFMKRSNIAESVGKIRCPVLMITGTLAYLYKPFMSLHKKMQATLPKKNVEILEVLDVANVLEERPEKFAESFLYFLQGQGFGCGVPMPRVQRSASIEGGVLPVGRMRSQSMEEADQPRGIYSMSPPKYGGSPPKMETMPPISSSPPKS
;
A
#
# COMPACT_ATOMS: atom_id res chain seq x y z
N MET A 1 -7.44 22.19 -1.23
CA MET A 1 -7.66 20.74 -1.02
C MET A 1 -8.98 20.27 -1.63
N GLN A 2 -10.11 20.95 -1.42
CA GLN A 2 -11.39 20.53 -2.02
C GLN A 2 -11.38 20.58 -3.55
N SER A 3 -11.01 21.72 -4.15
CA SER A 3 -10.89 21.86 -5.60
C SER A 3 -9.98 20.81 -6.23
N LEU A 4 -8.82 20.54 -5.62
CA LEU A 4 -7.88 19.50 -6.06
C LEU A 4 -8.51 18.11 -6.15
N GLY A 5 -9.48 17.79 -5.28
CA GLY A 5 -10.19 16.50 -5.34
C GLY A 5 -11.28 16.50 -6.39
N GLU A 6 -11.98 17.62 -6.57
CA GLU A 6 -13.05 17.78 -7.57
C GLU A 6 -12.48 17.76 -9.00
N ASP A 7 -11.32 18.38 -9.21
CA ASP A 7 -10.64 18.46 -10.52
C ASP A 7 -10.15 17.09 -11.03
N LEU A 8 -10.05 16.07 -10.17
CA LEU A 8 -9.63 14.72 -10.58
C LEU A 8 -10.62 14.08 -11.57
N VAL A 9 -11.91 14.45 -11.52
CA VAL A 9 -12.89 13.92 -12.49
C VAL A 9 -12.54 14.34 -13.92
N CYS A 10 -12.06 15.57 -14.11
CA CYS A 10 -11.66 16.09 -15.41
C CYS A 10 -10.51 15.28 -16.01
N ILE A 11 -9.58 14.80 -15.16
CA ILE A 11 -8.47 13.94 -15.59
C ILE A 11 -9.00 12.59 -16.05
N LEU A 12 -9.93 11.99 -15.31
CA LEU A 12 -10.55 10.72 -15.70
C LEU A 12 -11.34 10.83 -16.99
N ASP A 13 -12.08 11.93 -17.18
CA ASP A 13 -12.84 12.19 -18.40
C ASP A 13 -11.92 12.38 -19.61
N GLN A 14 -10.79 13.07 -19.45
CA GLN A 14 -9.78 13.21 -20.50
C GLN A 14 -9.12 11.88 -20.88
N LEU A 15 -8.97 10.97 -19.92
CA LEU A 15 -8.36 9.65 -20.13
C LEU A 15 -9.38 8.57 -20.51
N ASP A 16 -10.67 8.91 -20.61
CA ASP A 16 -11.79 7.98 -20.82
C ASP A 16 -11.84 6.82 -19.81
N VAL A 17 -11.53 7.13 -18.54
CA VAL A 17 -11.55 6.16 -17.44
C VAL A 17 -12.86 6.25 -16.66
N LYS A 18 -13.63 5.16 -16.66
CA LYS A 18 -14.94 5.08 -16.02
C LYS A 18 -14.86 5.04 -14.50
N GLU A 19 -13.99 4.20 -13.95
CA GLU A 19 -13.90 3.97 -12.52
C GLU A 19 -12.45 3.71 -12.10
N VAL A 20 -12.09 4.11 -10.87
CA VAL A 20 -10.73 3.94 -10.34
C VAL A 20 -10.73 3.42 -8.91
N ILE A 21 -9.65 2.73 -8.55
CA ILE A 21 -9.29 2.46 -7.16
C ILE A 21 -8.30 3.52 -6.73
N GLY A 22 -8.69 4.33 -5.76
CA GLY A 22 -7.87 5.42 -5.27
C GLY A 22 -6.84 4.94 -4.25
N LEU A 23 -5.58 5.30 -4.43
CA LEU A 23 -4.52 5.13 -3.43
C LEU A 23 -3.94 6.49 -3.06
N GLY A 24 -3.85 6.81 -1.77
CA GLY A 24 -3.26 8.06 -1.31
C GLY A 24 -2.56 7.95 0.04
N GLU A 25 -1.46 8.69 0.18
CA GLU A 25 -0.71 8.85 1.43
C GLU A 25 -0.87 10.29 1.95
N GLY A 26 -1.16 10.46 3.25
CA GLY A 26 -1.16 11.75 3.94
C GLY A 26 -2.07 12.80 3.29
N ALA A 27 -1.48 13.83 2.67
CA ALA A 27 -2.22 14.87 1.97
C ALA A 27 -2.93 14.33 0.71
N GLY A 28 -2.31 13.40 -0.01
CA GLY A 28 -2.91 12.73 -1.17
C GLY A 28 -4.10 11.87 -0.77
N ALA A 29 -4.01 11.20 0.39
CA ALA A 29 -5.12 10.48 0.99
C ALA A 29 -6.34 11.42 1.21
N ASN A 30 -6.11 12.63 1.72
CA ASN A 30 -7.18 13.61 1.93
C ASN A 30 -7.82 14.07 0.61
N VAL A 31 -7.02 14.29 -0.44
CA VAL A 31 -7.52 14.68 -1.77
C VAL A 31 -8.40 13.57 -2.35
N ILE A 32 -7.92 12.33 -2.33
CA ILE A 32 -8.64 11.22 -2.96
C ILE A 32 -9.89 10.81 -2.18
N THR A 33 -9.89 10.97 -0.85
CA THR A 33 -11.11 10.83 -0.04
C THR A 33 -12.16 11.87 -0.44
N ARG A 34 -11.77 13.13 -0.68
CA ARG A 34 -12.69 14.17 -1.14
C ARG A 34 -13.24 13.88 -2.54
N PHE A 35 -12.39 13.36 -3.43
CA PHE A 35 -12.82 12.91 -4.74
C PHE A 35 -13.87 11.80 -4.64
N ALA A 36 -13.62 10.77 -3.83
CA ALA A 36 -14.58 9.69 -3.59
C ALA A 36 -15.92 10.17 -2.98
N MET A 37 -15.89 11.26 -2.21
CA MET A 37 -17.11 11.89 -1.67
C MET A 37 -17.85 12.75 -2.70
N ALA A 38 -17.13 13.37 -3.64
CA ALA A 38 -17.70 14.22 -4.68
C ALA A 38 -18.27 13.40 -5.85
N GLN A 39 -17.59 12.31 -6.23
CA GLN A 39 -17.96 11.42 -7.32
C GLN A 39 -17.93 9.94 -6.86
N PRO A 40 -18.91 9.50 -6.04
CA PRO A 40 -18.92 8.12 -5.51
C PRO A 40 -19.01 7.05 -6.59
N GLU A 41 -19.65 7.36 -7.73
CA GLU A 41 -19.83 6.44 -8.86
C GLU A 41 -18.54 6.22 -9.67
N ARG A 42 -17.51 7.07 -9.49
CA ARG A 42 -16.24 6.98 -10.23
C ARG A 42 -15.15 6.27 -9.42
N VAL A 43 -15.46 5.82 -8.19
CA VAL A 43 -14.47 5.23 -7.28
C VAL A 43 -14.96 3.87 -6.77
N SER A 44 -14.32 2.77 -7.21
CA SER A 44 -14.68 1.41 -6.77
C SER A 44 -14.17 1.10 -5.38
N GLY A 45 -13.07 1.73 -4.97
CA GLY A 45 -12.38 1.41 -3.72
C GLY A 45 -11.36 2.48 -3.36
N LEU A 46 -11.06 2.59 -2.07
CA LEU A 46 -10.14 3.61 -1.56
C LEU A 46 -9.13 2.99 -0.60
N CYS A 47 -7.84 3.16 -0.87
CA CYS A 47 -6.76 2.84 0.06
C CYS A 47 -6.12 4.14 0.55
N ILE A 48 -6.20 4.39 1.86
CA ILE A 48 -5.69 5.60 2.50
C ILE A 48 -4.65 5.28 3.57
N ILE A 49 -3.46 5.83 3.40
CA ILE A 49 -2.32 5.66 4.30
C ILE A 49 -2.09 6.96 5.08
N HIS A 50 -2.03 6.88 6.41
CA HIS A 50 -1.80 8.05 7.28
C HIS A 50 -2.74 9.23 7.00
N CYS A 51 -4.00 8.96 6.62
CA CYS A 51 -4.97 10.01 6.34
C CYS A 51 -5.43 10.73 7.61
N THR A 52 -5.67 12.03 7.49
CA THR A 52 -6.11 12.86 8.63
C THR A 52 -7.39 13.60 8.31
N GLY A 53 -8.33 13.49 9.25
CA GLY A 53 -9.67 14.05 9.13
C GLY A 53 -9.74 15.56 9.33
N SER A 54 -9.00 16.05 10.32
CA SER A 54 -9.10 17.42 10.82
C SER A 54 -7.73 18.10 10.93
N THR A 55 -7.70 19.38 10.59
CA THR A 55 -6.53 20.26 10.71
C THR A 55 -6.13 20.47 12.16
N ALA A 56 -7.10 20.60 13.08
CA ALA A 56 -6.85 20.92 14.48
C ALA A 56 -6.03 19.82 15.17
N THR A 57 -6.44 18.56 15.00
CA THR A 57 -5.75 17.40 15.59
C THR A 57 -4.35 17.20 15.03
N VAL A 58 -4.15 17.55 13.74
CA VAL A 58 -2.82 17.52 13.11
C VAL A 58 -1.95 18.64 13.67
N MET A 59 -2.46 19.86 13.79
CA MET A 59 -1.70 20.98 14.34
C MET A 59 -1.34 20.79 15.81
N GLU A 60 -2.20 20.17 16.61
CA GLU A 60 -1.91 19.77 18.00
C GLU A 60 -0.82 18.70 18.04
N SER A 61 -0.98 17.60 17.29
CA SER A 61 0.03 16.53 17.24
C SER A 61 1.39 17.01 16.74
N LEU A 62 1.38 17.97 15.79
CA LEU A 62 2.59 18.61 15.30
C LEU A 62 3.18 19.59 16.31
N LYS A 63 2.37 20.41 16.98
CA LYS A 63 2.88 21.31 18.03
C LYS A 63 3.54 20.51 19.13
N ASP A 64 2.92 19.42 19.58
CA ASP A 64 3.48 18.57 20.64
C ASP A 64 4.83 17.97 20.23
N GLN A 65 4.95 17.48 18.99
CA GLN A 65 6.21 16.91 18.49
C GLN A 65 7.26 17.98 18.14
N VAL A 66 6.84 19.13 17.61
CA VAL A 66 7.72 20.29 17.35
C VAL A 66 8.20 20.90 18.66
N ILE A 67 7.37 20.93 19.71
CA ILE A 67 7.78 21.41 21.04
C ILE A 67 8.77 20.44 21.67
N ASN A 68 8.52 19.12 21.59
CA ASN A 68 9.51 18.11 21.99
C ASN A 68 10.83 18.26 21.23
N TRP A 69 10.77 18.50 19.92
CA TRP A 69 11.96 18.68 19.08
C TRP A 69 12.66 20.03 19.30
N LYS A 70 11.90 21.10 19.57
CA LYS A 70 12.42 22.46 19.85
C LYS A 70 13.06 22.61 21.23
N LEU A 71 12.95 21.61 22.10
CA LEU A 71 13.70 21.59 23.36
C LEU A 71 15.21 21.36 23.15
N GLU A 72 15.67 20.94 21.96
CA GLU A 72 17.10 20.64 21.73
C GLU A 72 17.85 21.57 20.75
N GLN A 73 17.20 22.48 20.01
CA GLN A 73 17.89 23.37 19.07
C GLN A 73 17.25 24.77 18.99
N ILE A 74 17.86 25.73 19.69
CA ILE A 74 17.61 27.17 19.52
C ILE A 74 18.21 27.60 18.17
N GLY A 75 17.37 27.92 17.19
CA GLY A 75 17.84 28.40 15.89
C GLY A 75 16.70 28.79 14.94
N MET A 76 16.83 29.95 14.31
CA MET A 76 15.79 30.64 13.54
C MET A 76 15.28 29.87 12.29
N ASN A 77 13.97 29.72 12.21
CA ASN A 77 13.07 29.68 11.04
C ASN A 77 13.48 28.86 9.77
N PRO A 78 12.91 27.63 9.63
CA PRO A 78 12.45 27.12 8.34
C PRO A 78 11.07 26.42 8.48
N THR A 79 9.97 27.18 8.48
CA THR A 79 8.65 26.65 8.92
C THR A 79 8.05 25.55 8.03
N ALA A 80 8.38 25.51 6.73
CA ALA A 80 7.78 24.56 5.78
C ALA A 80 8.64 23.30 5.56
N GLU A 81 9.97 23.46 5.43
CA GLU A 81 10.89 22.31 5.29
C GLU A 81 10.94 21.50 6.58
N ALA A 82 11.06 22.16 7.74
CA ALA A 82 11.01 21.48 9.03
C ALA A 82 9.67 20.77 9.25
N TYR A 83 8.58 21.38 8.78
CA TYR A 83 7.26 20.74 8.81
C TYR A 83 7.22 19.46 7.96
N LEU A 84 7.78 19.49 6.75
CA LEU A 84 7.79 18.32 5.86
C LEU A 84 8.71 17.20 6.37
N VAL A 85 9.86 17.56 6.95
CA VAL A 85 10.77 16.60 7.58
C VAL A 85 10.07 15.90 8.74
N LEU A 86 9.43 16.67 9.63
CA LEU A 86 8.67 16.10 10.75
C LEU A 86 7.48 15.25 10.26
N HIS A 87 6.79 15.70 9.21
CA HIS A 87 5.67 14.96 8.60
C HIS A 87 6.12 13.64 7.96
N ARG A 88 7.29 13.59 7.32
CA ARG A 88 7.75 12.38 6.62
C ARG A 88 8.37 11.36 7.58
N PHE A 89 9.25 11.82 8.47
CA PHE A 89 10.06 10.92 9.28
C PHE A 89 9.49 10.64 10.67
N GLY A 90 8.50 11.42 11.14
CA GLY A 90 7.94 11.22 12.49
C GLY A 90 9.03 11.28 13.57
N ALA A 91 8.78 10.72 14.75
CA ALA A 91 9.62 10.84 15.95
C ALA A 91 11.10 10.42 15.73
N ILE A 92 11.92 11.38 15.28
CA ILE A 92 13.37 11.27 15.04
C ILE A 92 14.10 10.75 16.30
N ASP A 93 13.58 11.07 17.48
CA ASP A 93 14.16 10.68 18.77
C ASP A 93 14.14 9.18 19.07
N LYS A 94 13.28 8.40 18.39
CA LYS A 94 13.17 6.95 18.61
C LYS A 94 14.00 6.11 17.65
N ALA A 95 14.68 6.73 16.69
CA ALA A 95 15.52 6.00 15.76
C ALA A 95 16.83 5.57 16.44
N GLU A 96 17.10 4.26 16.44
CA GLU A 96 18.34 3.68 16.99
C GLU A 96 19.60 4.23 16.30
N ASN A 97 19.48 4.65 15.03
CA ASN A 97 20.58 5.21 14.22
C ASN A 97 20.33 6.67 13.82
N LYS A 98 20.60 7.61 14.74
CA LYS A 98 20.48 9.06 14.52
C LYS A 98 21.31 9.58 13.33
N GLU A 99 22.50 9.01 13.10
CA GLU A 99 23.39 9.45 12.01
C GLU A 99 22.87 9.09 10.61
N GLN A 100 22.29 7.90 10.46
CA GLN A 100 21.70 7.48 9.18
C GLN A 100 20.44 8.29 8.87
N LEU A 101 19.63 8.54 9.90
CA LEU A 101 18.44 9.38 9.77
C LEU A 101 18.80 10.82 9.40
N ALA A 102 19.86 11.38 9.97
CA ALA A 102 20.35 12.71 9.59
C ALA A 102 20.74 12.80 8.11
N LYS A 103 21.45 11.79 7.58
CA LYS A 103 21.80 11.72 6.14
C LYS A 103 20.57 11.60 5.25
N VAL A 104 19.57 10.83 5.66
CA VAL A 104 18.30 10.68 4.92
C VAL A 104 17.51 11.99 4.94
N ILE A 105 17.49 12.70 6.08
CA ILE A 105 16.86 14.01 6.20
C ILE A 105 17.55 15.04 5.33
N GLU A 106 18.89 15.08 5.31
CA GLU A 106 19.67 15.97 4.46
C GLU A 106 19.41 15.70 2.98
N ALA A 107 19.47 14.43 2.56
CA ALA A 107 19.12 14.02 1.19
C ALA A 107 17.67 14.40 0.81
N PHE A 108 16.74 14.32 1.75
CA PHE A 108 15.36 14.75 1.53
C PHE A 108 15.25 16.27 1.38
N GLN A 109 15.94 17.05 2.23
CA GLN A 109 15.99 18.51 2.14
C GLN A 109 16.61 18.97 0.80
N ASP A 110 17.70 18.33 0.38
CA ASP A 110 18.33 18.60 -0.92
C ASP A 110 17.42 18.25 -2.09
N SER A 111 16.68 17.14 -2.00
CA SER A 111 15.68 16.78 -2.99
C SER A 111 14.52 17.78 -3.04
N LEU A 112 14.08 18.31 -1.88
CA LEU A 112 13.04 19.35 -1.83
C LEU A 112 13.51 20.65 -2.49
N ARG A 113 14.76 21.06 -2.27
CA ARG A 113 15.32 22.29 -2.83
C ARG A 113 15.65 22.19 -4.32
N SER A 114 16.09 21.03 -4.78
CA SER A 114 16.50 20.82 -6.17
C SER A 114 15.33 20.47 -7.10
N LYS A 115 14.38 19.64 -6.66
CA LYS A 115 13.33 19.09 -7.54
C LYS A 115 12.00 19.84 -7.47
N ILE A 116 11.72 20.56 -6.39
CA ILE A 116 10.39 21.14 -6.13
C ILE A 116 10.47 22.67 -6.05
N ASN A 117 9.54 23.35 -6.71
CA ASN A 117 9.43 24.81 -6.60
C ASN A 117 8.97 25.21 -5.18
N PRO A 118 9.79 25.96 -4.41
CA PRO A 118 9.49 26.30 -3.02
C PRO A 118 8.27 27.22 -2.87
N ARG A 119 7.96 28.06 -3.87
CA ARG A 119 6.78 28.93 -3.85
C ARG A 119 5.49 28.12 -3.94
N ASN A 120 5.46 27.10 -4.79
CA ASN A 120 4.30 26.23 -4.96
C ASN A 120 4.16 25.27 -3.77
N LEU A 121 5.27 24.76 -3.25
CA LEU A 121 5.29 23.93 -2.05
C LEU A 121 4.68 24.66 -0.85
N LYS A 122 5.06 25.93 -0.64
CA LYS A 122 4.48 26.77 0.41
C LYS A 122 2.95 26.91 0.24
N ARG A 123 2.47 27.14 -0.99
CA ARG A 123 1.03 27.24 -1.28
C ARG A 123 0.31 25.91 -1.02
N PHE A 124 0.94 24.78 -1.37
CA PHE A 124 0.39 23.45 -1.11
C PHE A 124 0.26 23.17 0.39
N VAL A 125 1.32 23.41 1.17
CA VAL A 125 1.30 23.26 2.62
C VAL A 125 0.26 24.18 3.25
N GLN A 126 0.15 25.44 2.79
CA GLN A 126 -0.89 26.36 3.26
C GLN A 126 -2.30 25.86 2.93
N SER A 127 -2.52 25.28 1.74
CA SER A 127 -3.81 24.68 1.38
C SER A 127 -4.13 23.48 2.28
N PHE A 128 -3.13 22.65 2.58
CA PHE A 128 -3.28 21.53 3.50
C PHE A 128 -3.62 22.00 4.92
N MET A 129 -2.94 23.04 5.41
CA MET A 129 -3.19 23.60 6.75
C MET A 129 -4.51 24.37 6.86
N LYS A 130 -5.13 24.78 5.75
CA LYS A 130 -6.45 25.45 5.75
C LYS A 130 -7.60 24.50 5.38
N ARG A 131 -7.37 23.19 5.34
CA ARG A 131 -8.39 22.23 4.87
C ARG A 131 -9.59 22.17 5.82
N SER A 132 -10.77 21.95 5.23
CA SER A 132 -11.99 21.66 5.99
C SER A 132 -11.96 20.25 6.57
N ASN A 133 -12.73 20.00 7.63
CA ASN A 133 -12.83 18.70 8.25
C ASN A 133 -13.53 17.71 7.29
N ILE A 134 -12.85 16.64 6.88
CA ILE A 134 -13.50 15.59 6.05
C ILE A 134 -14.40 14.68 6.87
N ALA A 135 -14.21 14.62 8.19
CA ALA A 135 -14.90 13.67 9.06
C ALA A 135 -16.43 13.87 9.11
N GLU A 136 -16.91 15.08 8.83
CA GLU A 136 -18.35 15.40 8.82
C GLU A 136 -19.06 14.96 7.55
N SER A 137 -18.32 14.81 6.44
CA SER A 137 -18.89 14.50 5.13
C SER A 137 -18.57 13.08 4.65
N VAL A 138 -18.01 12.24 5.52
CA VAL A 138 -17.65 10.84 5.24
C VAL A 138 -18.84 10.01 4.79
N GLY A 139 -20.06 10.32 5.25
CA GLY A 139 -21.27 9.56 4.90
C GLY A 139 -21.64 9.57 3.41
N LYS A 140 -20.95 10.39 2.60
CA LYS A 140 -21.10 10.41 1.14
C LYS A 140 -20.30 9.32 0.42
N ILE A 141 -19.34 8.70 1.11
CA ILE A 141 -18.53 7.62 0.55
C ILE A 141 -19.40 6.37 0.39
N ARG A 142 -19.41 5.77 -0.80
CA ARG A 142 -20.14 4.51 -1.07
C ARG A 142 -19.20 3.31 -1.19
N CYS A 143 -17.96 3.57 -1.58
CA CYS A 143 -16.96 2.54 -1.82
C CYS A 143 -16.31 1.99 -0.55
N PRO A 144 -15.79 0.76 -0.60
CA PRO A 144 -14.97 0.19 0.45
C PRO A 144 -13.64 0.94 0.61
N VAL A 145 -13.23 1.09 1.86
CA VAL A 145 -12.07 1.88 2.29
C VAL A 145 -11.12 1.00 3.11
N LEU A 146 -9.90 0.83 2.63
CA LEU A 146 -8.79 0.26 3.38
C LEU A 146 -7.95 1.39 3.99
N MET A 147 -7.92 1.44 5.32
CA MET A 147 -7.14 2.41 6.09
C MET A 147 -5.87 1.76 6.62
N ILE A 148 -4.71 2.38 6.41
CA ILE A 148 -3.41 1.82 6.83
C ILE A 148 -2.63 2.82 7.67
N THR A 149 -2.11 2.38 8.82
CA THR A 149 -1.23 3.18 9.68
C THR A 149 -0.17 2.33 10.38
N GLY A 150 0.97 2.94 10.70
CA GLY A 150 1.91 2.41 11.69
C GLY A 150 1.56 2.85 13.11
N THR A 151 1.90 2.05 14.13
CA THR A 151 1.63 2.40 15.55
C THR A 151 2.54 3.52 16.07
N LEU A 152 3.73 3.71 15.48
CA LEU A 152 4.66 4.80 15.81
C LEU A 152 4.46 6.03 14.92
N ALA A 153 3.50 5.99 13.99
CA ALA A 153 3.22 7.10 13.09
C ALA A 153 2.77 8.34 13.89
N TYR A 154 3.30 9.52 13.52
CA TYR A 154 2.95 10.79 14.19
C TYR A 154 1.45 11.13 14.10
N LEU A 155 0.77 10.62 13.06
CA LEU A 155 -0.68 10.81 12.84
C LEU A 155 -1.55 9.71 13.40
N TYR A 156 -0.99 8.76 14.15
CA TYR A 156 -1.74 7.60 14.64
C TYR A 156 -3.02 8.00 15.39
N LYS A 157 -2.94 8.95 16.34
CA LYS A 157 -4.11 9.43 17.09
C LYS A 157 -5.18 10.09 16.19
N PRO A 158 -4.87 11.10 15.36
CA PRO A 158 -5.83 11.66 14.40
C PRO A 158 -6.43 10.62 13.44
N PHE A 159 -5.61 9.67 12.97
CA PHE A 159 -6.02 8.62 12.05
C PHE A 159 -7.04 7.69 12.71
N MET A 160 -6.78 7.24 13.94
CA MET A 160 -7.71 6.39 14.69
C MET A 160 -9.03 7.11 15.02
N SER A 161 -8.98 8.41 15.28
CA SER A 161 -10.20 9.23 15.44
C SER A 161 -11.03 9.27 14.17
N LEU A 162 -10.37 9.42 13.00
CA LEU A 162 -11.04 9.38 11.71
C LEU A 162 -11.64 7.98 11.45
N HIS A 163 -10.89 6.91 11.66
CA HIS A 163 -11.36 5.53 11.48
C HIS A 163 -12.63 5.26 12.31
N LYS A 164 -12.65 5.64 13.60
CA LYS A 164 -13.84 5.49 14.46
C LYS A 164 -15.06 6.24 13.91
N LYS A 165 -14.86 7.44 13.38
CA LYS A 165 -15.94 8.21 12.73
C LYS A 165 -16.40 7.55 11.44
N MET A 166 -15.47 7.08 10.60
CA MET A 166 -15.80 6.36 9.38
C MET A 166 -16.61 5.09 9.68
N GLN A 167 -16.20 4.31 10.68
CA GLN A 167 -16.92 3.11 11.10
C GLN A 167 -18.31 3.38 11.69
N ALA A 168 -18.51 4.56 12.31
CA ALA A 168 -19.82 4.96 12.85
C ALA A 168 -20.78 5.45 11.77
N THR A 169 -20.28 6.05 10.68
CA THR A 169 -21.11 6.61 9.60
C THR A 169 -21.31 5.66 8.43
N LEU A 170 -20.31 4.83 8.11
CA LEU A 170 -20.35 3.87 7.00
C LEU A 170 -20.78 2.47 7.48
N PRO A 171 -21.30 1.63 6.56
CA PRO A 171 -21.55 0.23 6.86
C PRO A 171 -20.28 -0.47 7.33
N LYS A 172 -20.37 -1.30 8.39
CA LYS A 172 -19.22 -2.00 8.99
C LYS A 172 -18.40 -2.85 8.01
N LYS A 173 -18.97 -3.27 6.89
CA LYS A 173 -18.29 -4.08 5.86
C LYS A 173 -17.44 -3.27 4.89
N ASN A 174 -17.59 -1.94 4.89
CA ASN A 174 -16.94 -1.08 3.90
C ASN A 174 -15.68 -0.41 4.45
N VAL A 175 -15.31 -0.62 5.72
CA VAL A 175 -14.11 0.00 6.31
C VAL A 175 -13.24 -1.07 6.94
N GLU A 176 -12.05 -1.23 6.40
CA GLU A 176 -11.01 -2.13 6.90
C GLU A 176 -9.83 -1.31 7.41
N ILE A 177 -9.16 -1.79 8.45
CA ILE A 177 -7.99 -1.14 9.03
C ILE A 177 -6.83 -2.12 9.16
N LEU A 178 -5.65 -1.69 8.72
CA LEU A 178 -4.37 -2.36 8.94
C LEU A 178 -3.49 -1.50 9.83
N GLU A 179 -3.23 -1.99 11.04
CA GLU A 179 -2.28 -1.41 11.97
C GLU A 179 -0.98 -2.23 11.94
N VAL A 180 0.13 -1.59 11.56
CA VAL A 180 1.45 -2.23 11.56
C VAL A 180 2.21 -1.81 12.82
N LEU A 181 2.56 -2.80 13.64
CA LEU A 181 3.29 -2.60 14.88
C LEU A 181 4.72 -2.11 14.63
N ASP A 182 5.20 -1.26 15.55
CA ASP A 182 6.57 -0.74 15.67
C ASP A 182 7.12 -0.06 14.41
N VAL A 183 6.23 0.59 13.65
CA VAL A 183 6.56 1.26 12.40
C VAL A 183 6.02 2.68 12.39
N ALA A 184 6.81 3.63 11.91
CA ALA A 184 6.39 5.02 11.70
C ALA A 184 5.85 5.22 10.29
N ASN A 185 6.57 4.70 9.27
CA ASN A 185 6.13 4.75 7.88
C ASN A 185 6.00 3.36 7.24
N VAL A 186 4.76 2.90 7.06
CA VAL A 186 4.47 1.55 6.54
C VAL A 186 5.06 1.32 5.15
N LEU A 187 5.06 2.33 4.27
CA LEU A 187 5.55 2.17 2.90
C LEU A 187 7.09 2.03 2.83
N GLU A 188 7.82 2.67 3.75
CA GLU A 188 9.28 2.64 3.74
C GLU A 188 9.84 1.47 4.55
N GLU A 189 9.23 1.17 5.71
CA GLU A 189 9.77 0.18 6.64
C GLU A 189 9.21 -1.24 6.40
N ARG A 190 7.94 -1.36 5.98
CA ARG A 190 7.23 -2.64 5.82
C ARG A 190 6.37 -2.70 4.54
N PRO A 191 6.94 -2.44 3.35
CA PRO A 191 6.19 -2.45 2.09
C PRO A 191 5.55 -3.82 1.79
N GLU A 192 6.14 -4.92 2.28
CA GLU A 192 5.62 -6.28 2.09
C GLU A 192 4.24 -6.47 2.74
N LYS A 193 4.03 -5.91 3.93
CA LYS A 193 2.74 -6.00 4.63
C LYS A 193 1.68 -5.13 3.95
N PHE A 194 2.09 -3.96 3.47
CA PHE A 194 1.23 -3.09 2.69
C PHE A 194 0.78 -3.77 1.39
N ALA A 195 1.73 -4.32 0.61
CA ALA A 195 1.45 -4.95 -0.67
C ALA A 195 0.52 -6.17 -0.52
N GLU A 196 0.73 -6.98 0.51
CA GLU A 196 -0.14 -8.12 0.81
C GLU A 196 -1.56 -7.68 1.16
N SER A 197 -1.72 -6.70 2.06
CA SER A 197 -3.04 -6.20 2.43
C SER A 197 -3.76 -5.51 1.27
N PHE A 198 -3.02 -4.76 0.45
CA PHE A 198 -3.57 -4.11 -0.72
C PHE A 198 -4.01 -5.13 -1.76
N LEU A 199 -3.25 -6.22 -1.95
CA LEU A 199 -3.66 -7.32 -2.83
C LEU A 199 -4.96 -7.98 -2.36
N TYR A 200 -5.10 -8.25 -1.05
CA TYR A 200 -6.33 -8.82 -0.49
C TYR A 200 -7.53 -7.88 -0.68
N PHE A 201 -7.32 -6.58 -0.51
CA PHE A 201 -8.35 -5.57 -0.78
C PHE A 201 -8.79 -5.57 -2.25
N LEU A 202 -7.83 -5.59 -3.18
CA LEU A 202 -8.14 -5.68 -4.62
C LEU A 202 -8.94 -6.94 -4.96
N GLN A 203 -8.58 -8.08 -4.37
CA GLN A 203 -9.32 -9.33 -4.55
C GLN A 203 -10.72 -9.29 -3.95
N GLY A 204 -10.90 -8.63 -2.81
CA GLY A 204 -12.22 -8.36 -2.25
C GLY A 204 -13.12 -7.53 -3.17
N GLN A 205 -12.52 -6.70 -4.02
CA GLN A 205 -13.21 -5.94 -5.08
C GLN A 205 -13.40 -6.72 -6.39
N GLY A 206 -12.91 -7.97 -6.47
CA GLY A 206 -12.97 -8.79 -7.68
C GLY A 206 -11.81 -8.61 -8.66
N PHE A 207 -10.76 -7.86 -8.29
CA PHE A 207 -9.55 -7.68 -9.10
C PHE A 207 -8.43 -8.63 -8.66
N GLY A 208 -7.57 -9.07 -9.58
CA GLY A 208 -6.35 -9.80 -9.21
C GLY A 208 -6.57 -11.22 -8.66
N CYS A 209 -7.72 -11.84 -8.96
CA CYS A 209 -8.06 -13.22 -8.55
C CYS A 209 -7.05 -14.29 -9.02
N GLY A 210 -6.21 -13.98 -10.02
CA GLY A 210 -5.17 -14.86 -10.53
C GLY A 210 -3.83 -14.78 -9.78
N VAL A 211 -3.68 -13.86 -8.81
CA VAL A 211 -2.43 -13.74 -8.04
C VAL A 211 -2.48 -14.67 -6.83
N PRO A 212 -1.49 -15.57 -6.66
CA PRO A 212 -1.47 -16.47 -5.53
C PRO A 212 -1.29 -15.68 -4.22
N MET A 213 -2.10 -16.04 -3.24
CA MET A 213 -2.09 -15.43 -1.91
C MET A 213 -0.79 -15.78 -1.19
N PRO A 214 0.03 -14.80 -0.75
CA PRO A 214 1.31 -15.07 -0.10
C PRO A 214 1.22 -15.94 1.16
N ARG A 215 0.09 -15.89 1.89
CA ARG A 215 -0.12 -16.65 3.14
C ARG A 215 -1.23 -17.69 3.12
N VAL A 216 -2.01 -17.76 2.05
CA VAL A 216 -3.00 -18.86 1.88
C VAL A 216 -2.33 -19.98 1.08
N GLN A 217 -1.34 -20.62 1.69
CA GLN A 217 -1.04 -21.99 1.30
C GLN A 217 -2.29 -22.79 1.66
N ARG A 218 -3.10 -23.13 0.65
CA ARG A 218 -4.18 -24.09 0.84
C ARG A 218 -3.54 -25.31 1.49
N SER A 219 -3.96 -25.62 2.71
CA SER A 219 -3.97 -26.97 3.27
C SER A 219 -4.88 -27.82 2.39
N ALA A 220 -4.49 -28.02 1.13
CA ALA A 220 -4.94 -29.15 0.36
C ALA A 220 -4.18 -30.31 0.99
N SER A 221 -4.91 -31.10 1.77
CA SER A 221 -4.52 -32.41 2.26
C SER A 221 -3.67 -33.12 1.20
N ILE A 222 -2.37 -33.24 1.48
CA ILE A 222 -1.46 -34.07 0.72
C ILE A 222 -1.76 -35.51 1.13
N GLU A 223 -2.80 -36.09 0.54
CA GLU A 223 -2.84 -37.53 0.31
C GLU A 223 -2.30 -37.75 -1.10
N GLY A 224 -1.00 -38.05 -1.19
CA GLY A 224 -0.31 -38.35 -2.45
C GLY A 224 0.92 -37.47 -2.65
N GLY A 225 2.09 -38.02 -2.31
CA GLY A 225 3.39 -37.34 -2.36
C GLY A 225 3.85 -36.96 -3.76
N VAL A 226 3.32 -35.86 -4.28
CA VAL A 226 3.88 -35.15 -5.44
C VAL A 226 4.04 -33.67 -5.07
N LEU A 227 5.29 -33.19 -5.08
CA LEU A 227 5.63 -31.78 -4.92
C LEU A 227 4.87 -30.95 -5.98
N PRO A 228 4.15 -29.87 -5.63
CA PRO A 228 3.46 -29.09 -6.64
C PRO A 228 4.46 -28.20 -7.38
N VAL A 229 4.92 -28.70 -8.52
CA VAL A 229 5.46 -27.86 -9.60
C VAL A 229 4.40 -26.80 -9.93
N GLY A 230 4.84 -25.54 -10.00
CA GLY A 230 4.03 -24.34 -10.09
C GLY A 230 2.71 -24.53 -10.85
N ARG A 231 1.59 -24.41 -10.12
CA ARG A 231 0.26 -24.47 -10.73
C ARG A 231 0.02 -23.21 -11.54
N MET A 232 -0.08 -23.45 -12.84
CA MET A 232 -0.45 -22.55 -13.92
C MET A 232 -1.77 -21.81 -13.64
N ARG A 233 -1.84 -20.60 -14.20
CA ARG A 233 -3.02 -19.74 -14.44
C ARG A 233 -4.35 -20.52 -14.39
N SER A 234 -5.26 -20.13 -13.50
CA SER A 234 -6.63 -20.64 -13.50
C SER A 234 -7.29 -20.29 -14.84
N GLN A 235 -7.74 -21.31 -15.59
CA GLN A 235 -8.43 -21.12 -16.86
C GLN A 235 -9.69 -20.26 -16.67
N SER A 236 -9.94 -19.33 -17.59
CA SER A 236 -11.19 -18.57 -17.58
C SER A 236 -12.36 -19.50 -17.95
N MET A 237 -13.59 -19.14 -17.57
CA MET A 237 -14.77 -19.92 -17.98
C MET A 237 -14.90 -20.03 -19.51
N GLU A 238 -14.47 -18.99 -20.22
CA GLU A 238 -14.42 -18.97 -21.69
C GLU A 238 -13.40 -19.99 -22.26
N GLU A 239 -12.28 -20.22 -21.56
CA GLU A 239 -11.31 -21.27 -21.92
C GLU A 239 -11.80 -22.68 -21.55
N ALA A 240 -12.69 -22.82 -20.57
CA ALA A 240 -13.27 -24.09 -20.16
C ALA A 240 -14.39 -24.56 -21.11
N ASP A 241 -15.12 -23.62 -21.71
CA ASP A 241 -16.20 -23.88 -22.66
C ASP A 241 -15.71 -24.17 -24.09
N GLN A 242 -14.41 -23.98 -24.38
CA GLN A 242 -13.87 -24.36 -25.68
C GLN A 242 -13.78 -25.89 -25.82
N PRO A 243 -14.37 -26.49 -26.88
CA PRO A 243 -14.33 -27.92 -27.09
C PRO A 243 -12.89 -28.37 -27.28
N ARG A 244 -12.36 -29.14 -26.33
CA ARG A 244 -11.03 -29.75 -26.45
C ARG A 244 -11.09 -30.80 -27.56
N GLY A 245 -10.53 -30.45 -28.71
CA GLY A 245 -10.39 -31.38 -29.83
C GLY A 245 -9.68 -32.66 -29.39
N ILE A 246 -10.19 -33.80 -29.87
CA ILE A 246 -9.82 -35.18 -29.49
C ILE A 246 -8.33 -35.51 -29.69
N TYR A 247 -7.53 -34.62 -30.29
CA TYR A 247 -6.12 -34.86 -30.64
C TYR A 247 -5.07 -34.14 -29.77
N SER A 248 -5.45 -33.49 -28.67
CA SER A 248 -4.46 -32.88 -27.76
C SER A 248 -4.06 -33.79 -26.59
N MET A 249 -3.53 -34.98 -26.90
CA MET A 249 -2.84 -35.86 -25.94
C MET A 249 -1.34 -35.91 -26.21
N SER A 250 -0.74 -34.77 -26.52
CA SER A 250 0.72 -34.63 -26.56
C SER A 250 1.18 -33.84 -25.33
N PRO A 251 2.04 -34.39 -24.45
CA PRO A 251 2.65 -33.59 -23.41
C PRO A 251 3.50 -32.47 -24.05
N PRO A 252 3.56 -31.28 -23.43
CA PRO A 252 4.34 -30.16 -23.97
C PRO A 252 5.81 -30.58 -24.13
N LYS A 253 6.36 -30.40 -25.32
CA LYS A 253 7.80 -30.58 -25.60
C LYS A 253 8.58 -29.55 -24.80
N TYR A 254 9.21 -29.97 -23.71
CA TYR A 254 10.23 -29.18 -23.04
C TYR A 254 11.48 -29.12 -23.93
N GLY A 255 11.82 -27.91 -24.39
CA GLY A 255 13.13 -27.61 -24.96
C GLY A 255 14.18 -27.63 -23.86
N GLY A 256 14.88 -28.74 -23.73
CA GLY A 256 16.01 -28.90 -22.82
C GLY A 256 16.69 -30.24 -23.12
N SER A 257 17.92 -30.20 -23.61
CA SER A 257 18.73 -31.37 -23.90
C SER A 257 18.81 -32.29 -22.67
N PRO A 258 18.68 -33.62 -22.80
CA PRO A 258 18.76 -34.53 -21.67
C PRO A 258 20.19 -34.57 -21.10
N PRO A 259 20.38 -34.71 -19.77
CA PRO A 259 21.69 -34.95 -19.19
C PRO A 259 22.19 -36.34 -19.62
N LYS A 260 23.48 -36.45 -19.94
CA LYS A 260 24.14 -37.71 -20.28
C LYS A 260 24.04 -38.68 -19.09
N MET A 261 23.50 -39.88 -19.33
CA MET A 261 23.61 -41.01 -18.40
C MET A 261 25.07 -41.43 -18.29
N GLU A 262 25.65 -41.31 -17.10
CA GLU A 262 26.86 -42.05 -16.73
C GLU A 262 26.51 -43.53 -16.57
N THR A 263 27.26 -44.37 -17.27
CA THR A 263 27.14 -45.82 -17.27
C THR A 263 27.53 -46.41 -15.92
N MET A 264 26.61 -47.12 -15.26
CA MET A 264 26.95 -48.03 -14.16
C MET A 264 27.77 -49.22 -14.68
N PRO A 265 28.75 -49.74 -13.90
CA PRO A 265 29.54 -50.89 -14.32
C PRO A 265 28.73 -52.20 -14.21
N PRO A 266 28.99 -53.19 -15.08
CA PRO A 266 28.24 -54.45 -15.07
C PRO A 266 28.63 -55.33 -13.86
N ILE A 267 27.61 -55.99 -13.31
CA ILE A 267 27.70 -56.96 -12.22
C ILE A 267 28.47 -58.20 -12.72
N SER A 268 29.60 -58.52 -12.07
CA SER A 268 30.39 -59.73 -12.32
C SER A 268 29.79 -60.92 -11.57
N SER A 269 29.37 -61.94 -12.32
CA SER A 269 28.98 -63.25 -11.80
C SER A 269 30.17 -64.23 -11.83
N SER A 270 30.68 -64.61 -10.67
CA SER A 270 31.56 -65.79 -10.52
C SER A 270 31.20 -66.55 -9.24
N PRO A 271 31.06 -67.89 -9.28
CA PRO A 271 30.64 -68.70 -8.14
C PRO A 271 31.80 -68.96 -7.15
N PRO A 272 31.51 -69.36 -5.90
CA PRO A 272 32.52 -69.55 -4.88
C PRO A 272 33.32 -70.83 -5.14
N LYS A 273 34.64 -70.76 -5.02
CA LYS A 273 35.48 -71.95 -4.83
C LYS A 273 35.74 -72.13 -3.34
N SER A 274 35.57 -73.38 -2.91
CA SER A 274 35.74 -73.99 -1.59
C SER A 274 36.88 -73.43 -0.74
#